data_AF-A0AAU7I221-F1
#
_entry.id   AF-A0AAU7I221-F1
#
_cell.length_a   1.000
_cell.length_b   1.000
_cell.length_c   1.000
_cell.angle_alpha   90.00
_cell.angle_beta   90.00
_cell.angle_gamma   90.00
#
_symmetry.space_group_name_H-M   'P 1'
#
loop_
_entity.id
_entity.type
_entity.pdbx_description
1 polymer ?
#
loop_
_entity_poly.entity_id
_entity_poly.type
_entity_poly.pdbx_seq_one_letter_code
_entity_poly.pdbx_strand_id
1 'polypeptide(L)'
;MGKLTLLLLALLVWLQYSLWFGKNGIHDYSRVNDDVAAQQATNAKLKARNDQLFAEIDDLNGGQEAIEERARNELSMTKPGETFYRLVPDASKRAQTAGQNNR
;
A
#
# COMPACT_ATOMS: atom_id res chain seq x y z
N MET A 1 28.29 -51.97 -40.06
CA MET A 1 28.74 -50.94 -39.11
C MET A 1 28.08 -49.56 -39.30
N GLY A 2 27.70 -49.13 -40.51
CA GLY A 2 27.15 -47.77 -40.74
C GLY A 2 25.71 -47.47 -40.25
N LYS A 3 24.95 -48.50 -39.86
CA LYS A 3 23.54 -48.35 -39.44
C LYS A 3 23.41 -47.65 -38.08
N LEU A 4 24.34 -47.92 -37.16
CA LEU A 4 24.37 -47.28 -35.84
C LEU A 4 24.70 -45.79 -35.96
N THR A 5 25.68 -45.44 -36.79
CA THR A 5 26.05 -44.04 -37.06
C THR A 5 24.89 -43.26 -37.67
N LEU A 6 24.12 -43.85 -38.60
CA LEU A 6 22.92 -43.21 -39.15
C LEU A 6 21.84 -42.99 -38.08
N LEU A 7 21.64 -43.96 -37.19
CA LEU A 7 20.67 -43.85 -36.10
C LEU A 7 21.09 -42.76 -35.10
N LEU A 8 22.37 -42.74 -34.71
CA LEU A 8 22.91 -41.68 -33.84
C LEU A 8 22.80 -40.30 -34.50
N LEU A 9 23.04 -40.19 -35.80
CA LEU A 9 22.95 -38.93 -36.52
C LEU A 9 21.49 -38.45 -36.64
N ALA A 10 20.55 -39.36 -36.87
CA ALA A 10 19.12 -39.05 -36.84
C ALA A 10 18.66 -38.59 -35.44
N LEU A 11 19.12 -39.26 -34.38
CA LEU A 11 18.86 -38.87 -32.99
C LEU A 11 19.46 -37.49 -32.68
N LEU A 12 20.68 -37.22 -33.16
CA LEU A 12 21.35 -35.94 -33.00
C LEU A 12 20.54 -34.82 -33.67
N VAL A 13 20.13 -35.01 -34.92
CA VAL A 13 19.33 -34.02 -35.66
C VAL A 13 17.98 -33.79 -34.99
N TRP A 14 17.32 -34.85 -34.51
CA TRP A 14 16.09 -34.72 -33.74
C TRP A 14 16.30 -33.90 -32.47
N LEU A 15 17.39 -34.15 -31.73
CA LEU A 15 17.69 -33.43 -30.50
C LEU A 15 18.01 -31.97 -30.78
N GLN A 16 18.76 -31.67 -31.84
CA GLN A 16 19.01 -30.29 -32.29
C GLN A 16 17.69 -29.60 -32.64
N TYR A 17 16.83 -30.25 -33.43
CA TYR A 17 15.52 -29.70 -33.78
C TYR A 17 14.65 -29.45 -32.55
N SER A 18 14.61 -30.41 -31.62
CA SER A 18 13.90 -30.29 -30.34
C SER A 18 14.47 -29.19 -29.44
N LEU A 19 15.76 -28.88 -29.51
CA LEU A 19 16.38 -27.83 -28.70
C LEU A 19 16.06 -26.43 -29.28
N TRP A 20 16.03 -26.32 -30.60
CA TRP A 20 15.73 -25.06 -31.29
C TRP A 20 14.23 -24.75 -31.35
N PHE A 21 13.37 -25.78 -31.51
CA PHE A 21 11.92 -25.64 -31.71
C PHE A 21 11.04 -26.28 -30.62
N GLY A 22 11.60 -27.03 -29.68
CA GLY A 22 10.82 -27.65 -28.60
C GLY A 22 10.42 -26.65 -27.53
N LYS A 23 9.50 -27.07 -26.65
CA LYS A 23 8.87 -26.32 -25.52
C LYS A 23 9.84 -25.67 -24.50
N ASN A 24 11.15 -25.73 -24.73
CA ASN A 24 12.20 -25.13 -23.92
C ASN A 24 13.18 -24.27 -24.75
N GLY A 25 12.93 -24.08 -26.05
CA GLY A 25 13.73 -23.25 -26.94
C GLY A 25 13.49 -21.76 -26.70
N ILE A 26 14.52 -20.95 -27.00
CA ILE A 26 14.65 -19.48 -26.84
C ILE A 26 13.42 -18.66 -27.25
N HIS A 27 12.53 -19.21 -28.07
CA HIS A 27 11.30 -18.56 -28.50
C HIS A 27 10.19 -18.50 -27.42
N ASP A 28 10.16 -19.44 -26.45
CA ASP A 28 9.12 -19.46 -25.41
C ASP A 28 9.43 -18.49 -24.25
N TYR A 29 10.72 -18.17 -24.05
CA TYR A 29 11.14 -17.17 -23.07
C TYR A 29 10.72 -15.74 -23.44
N SER A 30 10.71 -15.39 -24.72
CA SER A 30 10.27 -14.05 -25.15
C SER A 30 8.80 -13.83 -24.85
N ARG A 31 7.95 -14.84 -25.10
CA ARG A 31 6.49 -14.70 -24.97
C ARG A 31 6.06 -14.67 -23.49
N VAL A 32 6.66 -15.50 -22.64
CA VAL A 32 6.41 -15.46 -21.19
C VAL A 32 6.98 -14.19 -20.55
N ASN A 33 8.12 -13.68 -21.03
CA ASN A 33 8.68 -12.42 -20.53
C ASN A 33 7.83 -11.20 -20.92
N ASP A 34 7.27 -11.18 -22.13
CA ASP A 34 6.39 -10.10 -22.59
C ASP A 34 5.07 -10.05 -21.79
N ASP A 35 4.48 -11.21 -21.49
CA ASP A 35 3.26 -11.30 -20.66
C ASP A 35 3.54 -10.86 -19.21
N VAL A 36 4.69 -11.23 -18.65
CA VAL A 36 5.12 -10.79 -17.31
C VAL A 36 5.35 -9.28 -17.28
N ALA A 37 5.98 -8.70 -18.30
CA ALA A 37 6.21 -7.26 -18.39
C ALA A 37 4.89 -6.46 -18.49
N ALA A 38 3.94 -6.93 -19.29
CA ALA A 38 2.62 -6.31 -19.42
C ALA A 38 1.82 -6.35 -18.09
N GLN A 39 1.89 -7.47 -17.37
CA GLN A 39 1.25 -7.60 -16.06
C GLN A 39 1.93 -6.75 -14.99
N GLN A 40 3.25 -6.62 -14.99
CA GLN A 40 3.97 -5.74 -14.06
C GLN A 40 3.60 -4.27 -14.28
N ALA A 41 3.51 -3.81 -15.53
CA ALA A 41 3.11 -2.43 -15.84
C ALA A 41 1.67 -2.14 -15.35
N THR A 42 0.77 -3.10 -15.51
CA THR A 42 -0.62 -2.97 -15.04
C THR A 42 -0.69 -2.94 -13.52
N ASN A 43 0.05 -3.82 -12.83
CA ASN A 43 0.13 -3.83 -11.37
C ASN A 43 0.74 -2.54 -10.82
N ALA A 44 1.79 -2.01 -11.43
CA ALA A 44 2.39 -0.75 -11.01
C ALA A 44 1.40 0.42 -11.09
N LYS A 45 0.60 0.49 -12.16
CA LYS A 45 -0.46 1.50 -12.31
C LYS A 45 -1.56 1.36 -11.25
N LEU A 46 -1.98 0.13 -10.96
CA LEU A 46 -2.98 -0.14 -9.92
C LEU A 46 -2.44 0.23 -8.53
N LYS A 47 -1.19 -0.11 -8.23
CA LYS A 47 -0.53 0.24 -6.98
C LYS A 47 -0.44 1.75 -6.80
N ALA A 48 -0.01 2.50 -7.82
CA ALA A 48 0.07 3.96 -7.74
C ALA A 48 -1.30 4.62 -7.46
N ARG A 49 -2.39 4.11 -8.07
CA ARG A 49 -3.75 4.58 -7.78
C ARG A 49 -4.19 4.25 -6.37
N ASN A 50 -3.86 3.05 -5.90
CA ASN A 50 -4.20 2.61 -4.56
C ASN A 50 -3.47 3.44 -3.50
N ASP A 51 -2.17 3.70 -3.70
CA ASP A 51 -1.37 4.57 -2.84
C ASP A 51 -1.95 6.01 -2.82
N GLN A 52 -2.39 6.53 -3.97
CA GLN A 52 -3.07 7.84 -4.05
C GLN A 52 -4.40 7.86 -3.28
N LEU A 53 -5.24 6.84 -3.46
CA LEU A 53 -6.52 6.74 -2.75
C LEU A 53 -6.33 6.61 -1.25
N PHE A 54 -5.30 5.89 -0.79
CA PHE A 54 -4.98 5.80 0.62
C PHE A 54 -4.52 7.14 1.19
N ALA A 55 -3.70 7.89 0.46
CA ALA A 55 -3.32 9.25 0.86
C ALA A 55 -4.53 10.19 0.94
N GLU A 56 -5.47 10.08 -0.01
CA GLU A 56 -6.70 10.85 0.00
C GLU A 56 -7.60 10.47 1.20
N ILE A 57 -7.75 9.18 1.50
CA ILE A 57 -8.49 8.72 2.69
C ILE A 57 -7.84 9.22 3.99
N ASP A 58 -6.51 9.21 4.07
CA ASP A 58 -5.76 9.69 5.22
C ASP A 58 -5.97 11.21 5.43
N ASP A 59 -5.90 11.99 4.34
CA ASP A 59 -6.19 13.43 4.36
C ASP A 59 -7.65 13.73 4.75
N LEU A 60 -8.62 12.98 4.20
CA LEU A 60 -10.03 13.14 4.56
C LEU A 60 -10.30 12.78 6.03
N ASN A 61 -9.70 11.72 6.56
CA ASN A 61 -9.86 11.34 7.97
C ASN A 61 -9.20 12.35 8.90
N GLY A 62 -7.95 12.74 8.64
CA GLY A 62 -7.24 13.73 9.44
C GLY A 62 -7.91 15.11 9.39
N GLY A 63 -8.44 15.49 8.22
CA GLY A 63 -9.21 16.73 8.05
C GLY A 63 -10.54 16.71 8.82
N GLN A 64 -11.22 15.57 8.89
CA GLN A 64 -12.49 15.46 9.62
C GLN A 64 -12.29 15.49 11.14
N GLU A 65 -11.22 14.85 11.64
CA GLU A 65 -10.83 14.90 13.04
C GLU A 65 -10.43 16.32 13.48
N ALA A 66 -9.66 17.02 12.64
CA ALA A 66 -9.29 18.42 12.87
C ALA A 66 -10.51 19.36 12.90
N ILE A 67 -11.53 19.11 12.06
CA ILE A 67 -12.78 19.89 12.06
C ILE A 67 -13.62 19.58 13.32
N GLU A 68 -13.71 18.32 13.75
CA GLU A 68 -14.44 17.95 14.97
C GLU A 68 -13.79 18.56 16.22
N GLU A 69 -12.47 18.54 16.33
CA GLU A 69 -11.76 19.17 17.45
C GLU A 69 -11.96 20.69 17.48
N ARG A 70 -11.94 21.35 16.32
CA ARG A 70 -12.24 22.77 16.21
C ARG A 70 -13.70 23.09 16.59
N ALA A 71 -14.65 22.30 16.14
CA ALA A 71 -16.07 22.49 16.45
C ALA A 71 -16.37 22.27 17.95
N ARG A 72 -15.72 21.29 18.59
CA ARG A 72 -15.84 21.03 20.03
C ARG A 72 -15.21 22.15 20.86
N ASN A 73 -14.03 22.63 20.46
CA ASN A 73 -13.27 23.62 21.22
C ASN A 73 -13.79 25.06 21.03
N GLU A 74 -14.11 25.47 19.80
CA GLU A 74 -14.50 26.85 19.48
C GLU A 74 -16.02 27.06 19.54
N LEU A 75 -16.83 26.10 19.10
CA LEU A 75 -18.28 26.26 18.96
C LEU A 75 -19.08 25.59 20.08
N SER A 76 -18.42 24.91 21.02
CA SER A 76 -19.08 24.11 22.08
C SER A 76 -20.13 23.15 21.53
N MET A 77 -19.86 22.59 20.34
CA MET A 77 -20.75 21.68 19.65
C MET A 77 -20.76 20.32 20.35
N THR A 78 -21.94 19.83 20.75
CA THR A 78 -22.14 18.52 21.38
C THR A 78 -23.04 17.65 20.51
N LYS A 79 -22.77 16.34 20.44
CA LYS A 79 -23.65 15.40 19.71
C LYS A 79 -24.96 15.21 20.49
N PRO A 80 -26.11 14.94 19.83
CA PRO A 80 -27.37 14.67 20.52
C PRO A 80 -27.21 13.46 21.47
N GLY A 81 -27.35 13.68 22.78
CA GLY A 81 -27.20 12.65 23.82
C GLY A 81 -25.83 12.56 24.50
N GLU A 82 -24.91 13.49 24.24
CA GLU A 82 -23.56 13.52 24.85
C GLU A 82 -23.49 14.44 26.09
N THR A 83 -22.94 13.94 27.20
CA THR A 83 -22.69 14.74 28.42
C THR A 83 -21.26 15.30 28.41
N PHE A 84 -21.10 16.59 28.13
CA PHE A 84 -19.81 17.27 28.04
C PHE A 84 -19.37 17.84 29.40
N TYR A 85 -18.27 17.36 29.97
CA TYR A 85 -17.69 17.87 31.21
C TYR A 85 -16.54 18.84 30.91
N ARG A 86 -16.75 20.14 31.16
CA ARG A 86 -15.68 21.14 31.08
C ARG A 86 -15.07 21.35 32.47
N LEU A 87 -13.81 20.94 32.65
CA LEU A 87 -13.07 21.22 33.88
C LEU A 87 -12.74 22.72 33.94
N VAL A 88 -13.54 23.49 34.67
CA VAL A 88 -13.22 24.88 34.99
C VAL A 88 -12.31 24.85 36.22
N PRO A 89 -11.09 25.44 36.17
CA PRO A 89 -10.25 25.51 37.36
C PRO A 89 -10.95 26.35 38.42
N ASP A 90 -11.27 25.71 39.55
CA ASP A 90 -11.84 26.37 40.72
C ASP A 90 -11.02 27.60 41.11
N ALA A 91 -11.63 28.79 40.98
CA ALA A 91 -11.00 30.06 41.36
C ALA A 91 -10.54 30.08 42.83
N SER A 92 -11.13 29.21 43.66
CA SER A 92 -10.75 29.00 45.05
C SER A 92 -9.35 28.38 45.24
N LYS A 93 -8.81 27.62 44.27
CA LYS A 93 -7.42 27.10 44.34
C LYS A 93 -6.35 28.13 43.97
N ARG A 94 -6.65 29.08 43.07
CA ARG A 94 -5.75 30.20 42.73
C ARG A 94 -5.62 31.22 43.86
N ALA A 95 -6.70 31.46 44.61
CA ALA A 95 -6.66 32.35 45.78
C ALA A 95 -5.85 31.76 46.95
N GLN A 96 -5.83 30.44 47.10
CA GLN A 96 -5.06 29.77 48.16
C GLN A 96 -3.54 29.75 47.88
N THR A 97 -3.12 29.65 46.62
CA THR A 97 -1.70 29.68 46.25
C THR A 97 -1.09 31.08 46.29
N ALA A 98 -1.89 32.14 46.10
CA ALA A 98 -1.43 33.52 46.21
C ALA A 98 -1.21 33.98 47.68
N GLY A 99 -1.88 33.37 48.65
CA GLY A 99 -1.73 33.71 50.08
C GLY A 99 -0.55 33.05 50.79
N GLN A 100 0.12 32.07 50.16
CA GLN A 100 1.23 31.33 50.78
C GLN A 100 2.61 31.88 50.41
N ASN A 101 2.70 32.77 49.43
CA ASN A 101 3.97 33.38 48.99
C ASN A 101 4.30 34.71 49.71
N ASN A 102 3.60 35.00 50.82
CA ASN A 102 3.83 36.20 51.63
C ASN A 102 3.97 35.88 53.14
N ARG A 103 4.59 34.73 53.43
CA ARG A 103 5.14 34.39 54.76
C ARG A 103 6.62 34.17 54.66
#